data_AF-A0A0S8ALL4-F1
#
_entry.id   AF-A0A0S8ALL4-F1
#
_cell.length_a   1.000
_cell.length_b   1.000
_cell.length_c   1.000
_cell.angle_alpha   90.00
_cell.angle_beta   90.00
_cell.angle_gamma   90.00
#
_symmetry.space_group_name_H-M   'P 1'
#
loop_
_entity.id
_entity.type
_entity.pdbx_description
1 polymer ?
#
loop_
_entity_poly.entity_id
_entity_poly.type
_entity_poly.pdbx_seq_one_letter_code
_entity_poly.pdbx_strand_id
1 'polypeptide(L)'
;MKLPGSSGLLTPYSMLSNEWRKPFNISIGLHIVVVALAMLAPTLFDRQPKLPEIYTVNLFTATEVAEREAPPAKAPAPKAPEKPAARQAEQESKKPAVSIQPSKPEAAPVAKTIIVKPVSLKPLKQKVKVGKTKEEEALDKAKLSRVVERLKSSAAQKEAREAADEAAKDAVNKLADALKTTTAATTDSAAKTAGQTASTAESAGITGPRGTGIEPDFYMKQYLATVYQKIHDHWVLPELQNWDNSLEAVLVVTIRRDGVVTDSFFERKSENIYFNQFVLKALKDAAPLPPFPDQLEENTFEIGLRFKPGELY
;
A
#
# COMPACT_ATOMS: atom_id res chain seq x y z
N MET A 1 -51.20 -69.47 13.81
CA MET A 1 -50.90 -68.55 12.69
C MET A 1 -49.43 -68.68 12.31
N LYS A 2 -49.08 -68.43 11.04
CA LYS A 2 -47.74 -68.69 10.49
C LYS A 2 -46.82 -67.50 10.74
N LEU A 3 -45.60 -67.74 11.24
CA LEU A 3 -44.53 -66.73 11.30
C LEU A 3 -43.88 -66.63 9.91
N PRO A 4 -43.82 -65.45 9.27
CA PRO A 4 -43.17 -65.31 7.98
C PRO A 4 -41.66 -65.11 8.10
N GLY A 5 -40.91 -65.99 7.45
CA GLY A 5 -39.83 -65.61 6.53
C GLY A 5 -38.65 -64.82 7.06
N SER A 6 -37.54 -65.52 7.28
CA SER A 6 -36.19 -64.95 7.29
C SER A 6 -35.94 -64.11 6.03
N SER A 7 -35.83 -62.79 6.18
CA SER A 7 -35.38 -61.89 5.12
C SER A 7 -33.86 -61.88 5.08
N GLY A 8 -33.29 -62.34 3.98
CA GLY A 8 -31.83 -62.45 3.81
C GLY A 8 -31.13 -61.10 3.86
N LEU A 9 -29.98 -61.07 4.54
CA LEU A 9 -29.06 -59.93 4.55
C LEU A 9 -28.40 -59.78 3.17
N LEU A 10 -28.95 -58.90 2.32
CA LEU A 10 -28.30 -58.48 1.09
C LEU A 10 -27.23 -57.43 1.41
N THR A 11 -25.96 -57.80 1.26
CA THR A 11 -24.81 -56.90 1.43
C THR A 11 -24.70 -55.92 0.25
N PRO A 12 -24.76 -54.59 0.48
CA PRO A 12 -24.79 -53.60 -0.61
C PRO A 12 -23.38 -53.19 -1.06
N TYR A 13 -22.53 -54.15 -1.47
CA TYR A 13 -21.11 -53.87 -1.79
C TYR A 13 -20.62 -54.30 -3.19
N SER A 14 -21.51 -54.78 -4.07
CA SER A 14 -21.15 -55.32 -5.40
C SER A 14 -21.69 -54.52 -6.60
N MET A 15 -22.17 -53.29 -6.39
CA MET A 15 -22.84 -52.46 -7.42
C MET A 15 -22.06 -51.20 -7.87
N LEU A 16 -20.77 -51.08 -7.52
CA LEU A 16 -19.91 -50.04 -8.09
C LEU A 16 -19.38 -50.49 -9.45
N SER A 17 -20.15 -50.19 -10.51
CA SER A 17 -19.68 -50.36 -11.88
C SER A 17 -18.45 -49.47 -12.13
N ASN A 18 -17.57 -49.91 -13.05
CA ASN A 18 -16.32 -49.22 -13.38
C ASN A 18 -16.52 -47.81 -13.98
N GLU A 19 -17.77 -47.40 -14.18
CA GLU A 19 -18.20 -46.13 -14.77
C GLU A 19 -17.83 -44.91 -13.92
N TRP A 20 -17.72 -45.03 -12.59
CA TRP A 20 -17.30 -43.89 -11.73
C TRP A 20 -15.84 -43.45 -11.97
N ARG A 21 -15.00 -44.33 -12.52
CA ARG A 21 -13.59 -44.00 -12.84
C ARG A 21 -13.47 -42.96 -13.96
N LYS A 22 -14.43 -42.90 -14.88
CA LYS A 22 -14.46 -41.92 -15.98
C LYS A 22 -14.63 -40.48 -15.46
N PRO A 23 -15.70 -40.10 -14.75
CA PRO A 23 -15.86 -38.75 -14.20
C PRO A 23 -14.80 -38.44 -13.12
N PHE A 24 -14.35 -39.42 -12.35
CA PHE A 24 -13.27 -39.21 -11.37
C PHE A 24 -11.95 -38.80 -12.04
N ASN A 25 -11.53 -39.51 -13.10
CA ASN A 25 -10.33 -39.17 -13.86
C ASN A 25 -10.48 -37.83 -14.62
N ILE A 26 -11.67 -37.53 -15.16
CA ILE A 26 -11.96 -36.23 -15.80
C ILE A 26 -11.86 -35.09 -14.78
N SER A 27 -12.41 -35.27 -13.57
CA SER A 27 -12.31 -34.29 -12.49
C SER A 27 -10.85 -34.05 -12.09
N ILE A 28 -10.06 -35.11 -11.87
CA ILE A 28 -8.63 -34.99 -11.58
C ILE A 28 -7.88 -34.28 -12.71
N GLY A 29 -8.15 -34.64 -13.98
CA GLY A 29 -7.57 -33.97 -15.14
C GLY A 29 -7.88 -32.46 -15.18
N LEU A 30 -9.14 -32.08 -14.90
CA LEU A 30 -9.54 -30.67 -14.82
C LEU A 30 -8.79 -29.92 -13.71
N HIS A 31 -8.66 -30.51 -12.52
CA HIS A 31 -7.91 -29.90 -11.42
C HIS A 31 -6.42 -29.72 -11.76
N ILE A 32 -5.80 -30.71 -12.40
CA ILE A 32 -4.40 -30.61 -12.88
C ILE A 32 -4.26 -29.48 -13.91
N VAL A 33 -5.20 -29.34 -14.86
CA VAL A 33 -5.19 -28.26 -15.85
C VAL A 33 -5.33 -26.89 -15.18
N VAL A 34 -6.23 -26.74 -14.18
CA VAL A 34 -6.39 -25.48 -13.43
C VAL A 34 -5.11 -25.12 -12.66
N VAL A 35 -4.46 -26.08 -12.00
CA VAL A 35 -3.20 -25.86 -11.28
C VAL A 35 -2.06 -25.50 -12.25
N ALA A 36 -1.98 -26.17 -13.40
CA ALA A 36 -0.99 -25.85 -14.44
C ALA A 36 -1.20 -24.44 -15.02
N LEU A 37 -2.45 -24.02 -15.23
CA LEU A 37 -2.79 -22.66 -15.65
C LEU A 37 -2.44 -21.62 -14.59
N ALA A 38 -2.68 -21.91 -13.31
CA ALA A 38 -2.28 -21.04 -12.20
C ALA A 38 -0.75 -20.88 -12.10
N MET A 39 0.03 -21.94 -12.38
CA MET A 39 1.49 -21.87 -12.43
C MET A 39 2.03 -21.13 -13.67
N LEU A 40 1.35 -21.19 -14.81
CA LEU A 40 1.76 -20.46 -16.03
C LEU A 40 1.25 -19.01 -16.09
N ALA A 41 0.20 -18.65 -15.33
CA ALA A 41 -0.36 -17.30 -15.37
C ALA A 41 0.69 -16.19 -15.07
N PRO A 42 1.57 -16.31 -14.05
CA PRO A 42 2.60 -15.30 -13.81
C PRO A 42 3.55 -15.07 -15.00
N THR A 43 3.88 -16.12 -15.75
CA THR A 43 4.84 -16.02 -16.88
C THR A 43 4.21 -15.43 -18.14
N LEU A 44 2.89 -15.58 -18.33
CA LEU A 44 2.16 -15.02 -19.46
C LEU A 44 1.73 -13.55 -19.24
N PHE A 45 1.69 -13.09 -17.99
CA PHE A 45 1.23 -11.75 -17.61
C PHE A 45 2.33 -10.82 -17.08
N ASP A 46 3.61 -11.18 -17.19
CA ASP A 46 4.75 -10.33 -16.79
C ASP A 46 4.93 -9.10 -17.72
N ARG A 47 4.05 -8.12 -17.53
CA ARG A 47 4.15 -6.80 -18.15
C ARG A 47 5.10 -5.92 -17.34
N GLN A 48 6.38 -6.03 -17.67
CA GLN A 48 7.45 -5.14 -17.22
C GLN A 48 6.96 -3.67 -17.21
N PRO A 49 6.88 -2.99 -16.03
CA PRO A 49 6.32 -1.66 -15.94
C PRO A 49 7.22 -0.64 -16.64
N LYS A 50 6.68 0.04 -17.66
CA LYS A 50 7.38 1.15 -18.34
C LYS A 50 7.45 2.36 -17.42
N LEU A 51 8.51 2.45 -16.63
CA LEU A 51 8.84 3.64 -15.85
C LEU A 51 9.28 4.77 -16.81
N PRO A 52 8.81 6.01 -16.64
CA PRO A 52 9.28 7.16 -17.42
C PRO A 52 10.74 7.50 -17.05
N GLU A 53 11.51 7.96 -18.04
CA GLU A 53 12.91 8.38 -17.87
C GLU A 53 12.98 9.66 -17.01
N ILE A 54 13.52 9.55 -15.79
CA ILE A 54 13.62 10.68 -14.86
C ILE A 54 14.91 11.45 -15.13
N TYR A 55 14.80 12.62 -15.75
CA TYR A 55 15.91 13.56 -15.91
C TYR A 55 16.24 14.23 -14.58
N THR A 56 17.32 13.79 -13.94
CA THR A 56 17.88 14.42 -12.74
C THR A 56 18.60 15.72 -13.12
N VAL A 57 17.88 16.84 -13.07
CA VAL A 57 18.49 18.17 -13.23
C VAL A 57 19.20 18.54 -11.94
N ASN A 58 20.53 18.48 -11.96
CA ASN A 58 21.35 18.85 -10.81
C ASN A 58 21.50 20.38 -10.75
N LEU A 59 20.80 21.03 -9.81
CA LEU A 59 20.78 22.48 -9.65
C LEU A 59 22.00 22.94 -8.83
N PHE A 60 23.11 23.23 -9.51
CA PHE A 60 24.26 23.88 -8.89
C PHE A 60 23.96 25.36 -8.60
N THR A 61 24.12 25.76 -7.35
CA THR A 61 24.09 27.17 -6.93
C THR A 61 25.38 27.86 -7.37
N ALA A 62 25.27 29.09 -7.89
CA ALA A 62 26.39 29.82 -8.47
C ALA A 62 27.45 30.33 -7.45
N THR A 63 27.39 29.86 -6.20
CA THR A 63 28.23 30.31 -5.09
C THR A 63 29.42 29.36 -4.84
N GLU A 64 29.36 28.10 -5.27
CA GLU A 64 30.40 27.08 -5.02
C GLU A 64 31.54 27.07 -6.06
N VAL A 65 31.74 28.18 -6.78
CA VAL A 65 32.85 28.36 -7.74
C VAL A 65 33.90 29.36 -7.21
N ALA A 66 33.59 30.10 -6.14
CA ALA A 66 34.53 31.04 -5.52
C ALA A 66 35.53 30.39 -4.55
N GLU A 67 35.14 29.29 -3.88
CA GLU A 67 35.93 28.64 -2.82
C GLU A 67 36.88 27.55 -3.38
N ARG A 68 37.69 27.89 -4.39
CA ARG A 68 38.84 27.07 -4.82
C ARG A 68 40.15 27.82 -4.65
N GLU A 69 40.60 27.87 -3.40
CA GLU A 69 41.97 28.27 -3.06
C GLU A 69 43.01 27.43 -3.82
N ALA A 70 44.14 28.06 -4.12
CA ALA A 70 45.16 27.52 -5.01
C ALA A 70 45.94 26.34 -4.38
N PRO A 71 46.37 25.35 -5.19
CA PRO A 71 47.24 24.27 -4.70
C PRO A 71 48.65 24.79 -4.37
N PRO A 72 49.26 24.39 -3.24
CA PRO A 72 50.60 24.84 -2.86
C PRO A 72 51.70 24.24 -3.76
N ALA A 73 52.80 24.99 -3.89
CA ALA A 73 53.89 24.68 -4.80
C ALA A 73 54.74 23.47 -4.38
N LYS A 74 55.36 22.82 -5.37
CA LYS A 74 56.30 21.69 -5.18
C LYS A 74 57.62 22.15 -4.54
N ALA A 75 58.16 21.31 -3.65
CA ALA A 75 59.56 21.31 -3.20
C ALA A 75 60.16 19.88 -3.38
N PRO A 76 61.50 19.71 -3.41
CA PRO A 76 62.13 18.71 -4.29
C PRO A 76 62.38 17.32 -3.67
N ALA A 77 62.63 16.35 -4.57
CA ALA A 77 62.93 14.95 -4.26
C ALA A 77 64.40 14.68 -3.89
N PRO A 78 64.66 13.60 -3.12
CA PRO A 78 65.97 12.94 -3.08
C PRO A 78 65.93 11.47 -3.60
N LYS A 79 66.73 11.25 -4.67
CA LYS A 79 67.49 10.05 -5.10
C LYS A 79 67.07 8.62 -4.66
N ALA A 80 67.00 7.73 -5.67
CA ALA A 80 67.12 6.28 -5.52
C ALA A 80 68.56 5.85 -5.13
N PRO A 81 68.73 4.69 -4.49
CA PRO A 81 68.99 3.43 -5.22
C PRO A 81 68.13 2.25 -4.67
N GLU A 82 68.15 0.98 -5.12
CA GLU A 82 68.88 0.28 -6.20
C GLU A 82 68.08 -0.95 -6.72
N LYS A 83 68.72 -1.88 -7.46
CA LYS A 83 68.18 -3.23 -7.82
C LYS A 83 69.33 -4.24 -7.96
N PRO A 84 69.18 -5.49 -7.48
CA PRO A 84 69.41 -6.61 -8.42
C PRO A 84 68.53 -7.87 -8.21
N ALA A 85 68.27 -8.59 -9.31
CA ALA A 85 68.13 -10.06 -9.46
C ALA A 85 67.13 -10.88 -8.59
N ALA A 86 66.59 -12.04 -9.01
CA ALA A 86 66.38 -12.66 -10.32
C ALA A 86 65.47 -13.91 -10.15
N ARG A 87 64.91 -14.42 -11.27
CA ARG A 87 64.38 -15.78 -11.59
C ARG A 87 63.05 -15.66 -12.36
N GLN A 88 63.05 -15.44 -13.68
CA GLN A 88 63.31 -16.44 -14.74
C GLN A 88 62.54 -17.76 -14.57
N ALA A 89 61.49 -17.89 -15.38
CA ALA A 89 61.20 -19.10 -16.16
C ALA A 89 61.01 -18.64 -17.63
N GLU A 90 61.47 -19.44 -18.59
CA GLU A 90 61.74 -19.04 -19.98
C GLU A 90 61.15 -20.07 -20.95
N GLN A 91 61.16 -19.72 -22.25
CA GLN A 91 60.68 -20.42 -23.46
C GLN A 91 59.33 -19.89 -23.99
N GLU A 92 59.24 -19.08 -25.06
CA GLU A 92 59.87 -19.07 -26.40
C GLU A 92 59.11 -19.90 -27.46
N SER A 93 59.12 -19.38 -28.70
CA SER A 93 58.72 -20.04 -29.97
C SER A 93 57.21 -20.14 -30.23
N LYS A 94 56.65 -19.68 -31.37
CA LYS A 94 57.22 -19.07 -32.60
C LYS A 94 56.14 -18.21 -33.28
N LYS A 95 56.55 -17.11 -33.95
CA LYS A 95 55.83 -16.61 -35.14
C LYS A 95 56.36 -17.32 -36.37
N PRO A 96 55.56 -17.41 -37.44
CA PRO A 96 55.94 -16.70 -38.67
C PRO A 96 54.92 -15.62 -39.03
N ALA A 97 55.35 -14.67 -39.85
CA ALA A 97 54.53 -13.60 -40.42
C ALA A 97 54.47 -13.74 -41.95
N VAL A 98 53.74 -12.81 -42.61
CA VAL A 98 53.70 -12.58 -44.07
C VAL A 98 52.89 -13.65 -44.83
N SER A 99 51.81 -13.32 -45.54
CA SER A 99 51.88 -12.48 -46.74
C SER A 99 50.56 -11.77 -47.10
N ILE A 100 50.68 -10.48 -47.43
CA ILE A 100 49.68 -9.69 -48.14
C ILE A 100 49.97 -9.86 -49.64
N GLN A 101 48.94 -10.03 -50.47
CA GLN A 101 49.04 -9.79 -51.92
C GLN A 101 47.84 -8.99 -52.46
N PRO A 102 47.99 -8.25 -53.58
CA PRO A 102 47.32 -6.97 -53.73
C PRO A 102 46.60 -6.72 -55.08
N SER A 103 46.02 -5.53 -55.18
CA SER A 103 45.76 -4.74 -56.41
C SER A 103 44.61 -5.14 -57.35
N LYS A 104 43.66 -4.20 -57.54
CA LYS A 104 43.66 -3.28 -58.71
C LYS A 104 42.87 -1.99 -58.37
N PRO A 105 43.34 -0.78 -58.72
CA PRO A 105 42.68 0.49 -58.41
C PRO A 105 42.02 1.16 -59.64
N GLU A 106 41.06 2.07 -59.43
CA GLU A 106 40.72 3.14 -60.40
C GLU A 106 40.14 4.39 -59.69
N ALA A 107 40.71 5.55 -60.04
CA ALA A 107 40.37 6.96 -59.82
C ALA A 107 39.20 7.45 -58.89
N ALA A 108 39.57 8.32 -57.93
CA ALA A 108 38.78 9.50 -57.51
C ALA A 108 38.94 10.65 -58.56
N PRO A 109 38.22 11.80 -58.57
CA PRO A 109 37.63 12.59 -57.46
C PRO A 109 36.13 12.94 -57.73
N VAL A 110 35.40 13.92 -57.16
CA VAL A 110 35.68 15.15 -56.36
C VAL A 110 34.59 15.37 -55.29
N ALA A 111 34.92 16.05 -54.18
CA ALA A 111 33.99 16.43 -53.13
C ALA A 111 32.89 17.43 -53.56
N LYS A 112 31.71 17.35 -52.92
CA LYS A 112 30.78 18.49 -52.77
C LYS A 112 30.23 18.58 -51.34
N THR A 113 30.20 19.81 -50.84
CA THR A 113 29.94 20.18 -49.46
C THR A 113 28.45 20.19 -49.09
N ILE A 114 28.22 19.95 -47.79
CA ILE A 114 27.01 20.18 -47.00
C ILE A 114 26.20 21.42 -47.45
N ILE A 115 24.90 21.25 -47.73
CA ILE A 115 23.87 22.26 -47.47
C ILE A 115 22.60 21.54 -46.96
N VAL A 116 22.36 21.62 -45.65
CA VAL A 116 21.06 21.24 -45.05
C VAL A 116 20.14 22.45 -45.17
N LYS A 117 18.95 22.28 -45.77
CA LYS A 117 17.96 23.36 -45.86
C LYS A 117 17.36 23.65 -44.48
N PRO A 118 17.31 24.92 -44.03
CA PRO A 118 16.69 25.26 -42.75
C PRO A 118 15.16 25.06 -42.78
N VAL A 119 14.63 24.40 -41.76
CA VAL A 119 13.18 24.19 -41.59
C VAL A 119 12.52 25.50 -41.15
N SER A 120 11.56 25.97 -41.94
CA SER A 120 10.78 27.19 -41.66
C SER A 120 9.71 26.94 -40.59
N LEU A 121 9.98 27.37 -39.35
CA LEU A 121 8.97 27.42 -38.29
C LEU A 121 8.07 28.66 -38.46
N LYS A 122 7.02 28.54 -39.28
CA LYS A 122 5.93 29.52 -39.35
C LYS A 122 4.87 29.19 -38.28
N PRO A 123 4.66 30.03 -37.25
CA PRO A 123 3.67 29.73 -36.22
C PRO A 123 2.25 29.86 -36.77
N LEU A 124 1.50 28.76 -36.73
CA LEU A 124 0.07 28.72 -37.02
C LEU A 124 -0.68 29.46 -35.91
N LYS A 125 -1.20 30.65 -36.22
CA LYS A 125 -2.04 31.44 -35.32
C LYS A 125 -3.41 30.78 -35.14
N GLN A 126 -3.55 29.89 -34.17
CA GLN A 126 -4.84 29.36 -33.75
C GLN A 126 -5.66 30.49 -33.12
N LYS A 127 -6.70 30.96 -33.82
CA LYS A 127 -7.70 31.89 -33.26
C LYS A 127 -8.56 31.14 -32.24
N VAL A 128 -8.24 31.26 -30.96
CA VAL A 128 -9.15 30.87 -29.87
C VAL A 128 -10.39 31.76 -29.95
N LYS A 129 -11.54 31.17 -30.26
CA LYS A 129 -12.83 31.85 -30.12
C LYS A 129 -13.19 31.89 -28.64
N VAL A 130 -12.92 33.03 -27.99
CA VAL A 130 -13.42 33.30 -26.64
C VAL A 130 -14.92 33.53 -26.73
N GLY A 131 -15.69 32.53 -26.32
CA GLY A 131 -17.14 32.54 -26.29
C GLY A 131 -17.61 31.27 -25.61
N LYS A 132 -17.87 31.36 -24.30
CA LYS A 132 -18.28 30.25 -23.44
C LYS A 132 -19.47 29.54 -24.08
N THR A 133 -19.36 28.24 -24.35
CA THR A 133 -20.47 27.49 -24.94
C THR A 133 -21.56 27.29 -23.91
N LYS A 134 -22.83 27.18 -24.34
CA LYS A 134 -23.98 26.95 -23.42
C LYS A 134 -23.80 25.69 -22.55
N GLU A 135 -23.01 24.74 -23.03
CA GLU A 135 -22.65 23.49 -22.37
C GLU A 135 -21.65 23.70 -21.22
N GLU A 136 -20.68 24.59 -21.38
CA GLU A 136 -19.73 24.98 -20.32
C GLU A 136 -20.44 25.77 -19.19
N GLU A 137 -21.38 26.65 -19.55
CA GLU A 137 -22.22 27.35 -18.57
C GLU A 137 -23.16 26.41 -17.79
N ALA A 138 -23.70 25.38 -18.46
CA ALA A 138 -24.51 24.35 -17.81
C ALA A 138 -23.67 23.49 -16.84
N LEU A 139 -22.44 23.12 -17.24
CA LEU A 139 -21.53 22.35 -16.40
C LEU A 139 -21.10 23.14 -15.15
N ASP A 140 -20.84 24.44 -15.28
CA ASP A 140 -20.48 25.27 -14.12
C ASP A 140 -21.66 25.48 -13.16
N LYS A 141 -22.89 25.61 -13.66
CA LYS A 141 -24.11 25.63 -12.82
C LYS A 141 -24.31 24.31 -12.07
N ALA A 142 -24.04 23.18 -12.72
CA ALA A 142 -24.11 21.86 -12.09
C ALA A 142 -23.03 21.63 -11.01
N LYS A 143 -21.82 22.19 -11.20
CA LYS A 143 -20.78 22.20 -10.15
C LYS A 143 -21.20 23.07 -8.96
N LEU A 144 -21.74 24.27 -9.22
CA LEU A 144 -22.21 25.18 -8.18
C LEU A 144 -23.34 24.57 -7.34
N SER A 145 -24.35 23.93 -7.95
CA SER A 145 -25.42 23.27 -7.20
C SER A 145 -24.88 22.14 -6.30
N ARG A 146 -23.93 21.34 -6.81
CA ARG A 146 -23.29 20.25 -6.04
C ARG A 146 -22.45 20.76 -4.86
N VAL A 147 -21.78 21.91 -5.00
CA VAL A 147 -21.06 22.56 -3.89
C VAL A 147 -22.03 23.09 -2.85
N VAL A 148 -23.13 23.75 -3.26
CA VAL A 148 -24.17 24.24 -2.34
C VAL A 148 -24.85 23.10 -1.58
N GLU A 149 -25.12 21.97 -2.25
CA GLU A 149 -25.67 20.77 -1.62
C GLU A 149 -24.71 20.16 -0.60
N ARG A 150 -23.41 20.06 -0.93
CA ARG A 150 -22.37 19.56 -0.01
C ARG A 150 -22.17 20.47 1.22
N LEU A 151 -22.29 21.79 1.04
CA LEU A 151 -22.23 22.74 2.15
C LEU A 151 -23.46 22.61 3.07
N LYS A 152 -24.66 22.39 2.51
CA LYS A 152 -25.88 22.14 3.29
C LYS A 152 -25.81 20.82 4.06
N SER A 153 -25.36 19.74 3.46
CA SER A 153 -25.24 18.44 4.16
C SER A 153 -24.17 18.48 5.24
N SER A 154 -23.03 19.14 5.00
CA SER A 154 -21.98 19.37 6.01
C SER A 154 -22.48 20.22 7.18
N ALA A 155 -23.23 21.30 6.91
CA ALA A 155 -23.86 22.11 7.96
C ALA A 155 -24.85 21.30 8.81
N ALA A 156 -25.75 20.54 8.18
CA ALA A 156 -26.70 19.69 8.88
C ALA A 156 -26.03 18.56 9.69
N GLN A 157 -24.94 17.98 9.17
CA GLN A 157 -24.15 16.98 9.89
C GLN A 157 -23.42 17.58 11.10
N LYS A 158 -22.93 18.82 10.98
CA LYS A 158 -22.33 19.56 12.09
C LYS A 158 -23.36 19.89 13.17
N GLU A 159 -24.53 20.40 12.80
CA GLU A 159 -25.63 20.70 13.73
C GLU A 159 -26.12 19.43 14.44
N ALA A 160 -26.26 18.31 13.72
CA ALA A 160 -26.61 17.02 14.31
C ALA A 160 -25.54 16.51 15.29
N ARG A 161 -24.25 16.75 15.02
CA ARG A 161 -23.15 16.39 15.92
C ARG A 161 -23.12 17.26 17.16
N GLU A 162 -23.28 18.58 17.01
CA GLU A 162 -23.35 19.51 18.15
C GLU A 162 -24.56 19.22 19.06
N ALA A 163 -25.72 18.86 18.47
CA ALA A 163 -26.88 18.40 19.22
C ALA A 163 -26.65 17.05 19.94
N ALA A 164 -25.94 16.12 19.31
CA ALA A 164 -25.58 14.83 19.93
C ALA A 164 -24.57 15.00 21.08
N ASP A 165 -23.56 15.87 20.90
CA ASP A 165 -22.57 16.18 21.94
C ASP A 165 -23.22 16.88 23.14
N GLU A 166 -24.20 17.76 22.93
CA GLU A 166 -24.94 18.39 24.03
C GLU A 166 -25.86 17.39 24.75
N ALA A 167 -26.59 16.56 24.01
CA ALA A 167 -27.40 15.48 24.58
C ALA A 167 -26.56 14.48 25.40
N ALA A 168 -25.32 14.20 24.96
CA ALA A 168 -24.38 13.36 25.70
C ALA A 168 -23.93 13.99 27.02
N LYS A 169 -23.60 15.29 27.05
CA LYS A 169 -23.29 16.00 28.31
C LYS A 169 -24.48 15.98 29.26
N ASP A 170 -25.67 16.21 28.74
CA ASP A 170 -26.91 16.23 29.50
C ASP A 170 -27.23 14.86 30.13
N ALA A 171 -26.97 13.77 29.39
CA ALA A 171 -27.07 12.40 29.89
C ALA A 171 -26.03 12.11 30.99
N VAL A 172 -24.78 12.55 30.82
CA VAL A 172 -23.70 12.39 31.83
C VAL A 172 -24.03 13.16 33.11
N ASN A 173 -24.54 14.40 33.01
CA ASN A 173 -24.95 15.18 34.18
C ASN A 173 -26.10 14.52 34.96
N LYS A 174 -27.14 14.05 34.25
CA LYS A 174 -28.26 13.30 34.84
C LYS A 174 -27.78 12.01 35.53
N LEU A 175 -26.82 11.30 34.94
CA LEU A 175 -26.20 10.13 35.55
C LEU A 175 -25.43 10.50 36.83
N ALA A 176 -24.64 11.57 36.80
CA ALA A 176 -23.87 12.04 37.95
C ALA A 176 -24.76 12.42 39.14
N ASP A 177 -25.90 13.07 38.89
CA ASP A 177 -26.85 13.43 39.96
C ASP A 177 -27.63 12.22 40.49
N ALA A 178 -27.94 11.24 39.64
CA ALA A 178 -28.49 9.96 40.08
C ALA A 178 -27.52 9.17 40.99
N LEU A 179 -26.22 9.13 40.66
CA LEU A 179 -25.20 8.51 41.50
C LEU A 179 -25.01 9.24 42.84
N LYS A 180 -25.00 10.58 42.85
CA LYS A 180 -24.94 11.35 44.11
C LYS A 180 -26.14 11.05 45.02
N THR A 181 -27.34 11.01 44.44
CA THR A 181 -28.59 10.76 45.18
C THR A 181 -28.63 9.33 45.74
N THR A 182 -28.20 8.34 44.96
CA THR A 182 -28.09 6.94 45.43
C THR A 182 -27.04 6.79 46.54
N THR A 183 -25.90 7.48 46.43
CA THR A 183 -24.82 7.40 47.44
C THR A 183 -25.23 8.03 48.77
N ALA A 184 -26.04 9.10 48.75
CA ALA A 184 -26.59 9.72 49.96
C ALA A 184 -27.62 8.83 50.69
N ALA A 185 -28.28 7.92 49.97
CA ALA A 185 -29.31 7.03 50.51
C ALA A 185 -28.77 5.69 51.07
N THR A 186 -27.47 5.41 50.95
CA THR A 186 -26.88 4.10 51.31
C THR A 186 -26.09 4.07 52.62
N THR A 187 -26.05 5.17 53.39
CA THR A 187 -25.36 5.22 54.69
C THR A 187 -26.20 4.69 55.87
N ASP A 188 -27.50 4.48 55.66
CA ASP A 188 -28.42 3.87 56.64
C ASP A 188 -29.26 2.77 55.96
N SER A 189 -29.42 1.62 56.64
CA SER A 189 -30.18 0.42 56.21
C SER A 189 -29.42 -0.71 55.51
N ALA A 190 -28.27 -1.11 56.05
CA ALA A 190 -27.70 -2.44 55.82
C ALA A 190 -28.47 -3.54 56.58
N ALA A 191 -29.75 -3.79 56.25
CA ALA A 191 -30.47 -5.02 56.65
C ALA A 191 -31.78 -5.27 55.87
N LYS A 192 -32.01 -6.56 55.57
CA LYS A 192 -33.31 -7.25 55.44
C LYS A 192 -33.91 -7.50 54.03
N THR A 193 -33.60 -8.72 53.56
CA THR A 193 -34.51 -9.70 52.93
C THR A 193 -34.94 -9.55 51.45
N ALA A 194 -34.44 -10.52 50.68
CA ALA A 194 -34.82 -11.00 49.36
C ALA A 194 -36.31 -11.00 48.95
N GLY A 195 -36.56 -10.85 47.64
CA GLY A 195 -37.83 -11.27 47.01
C GLY A 195 -38.05 -10.88 45.53
N GLN A 196 -37.80 -11.83 44.62
CA GLN A 196 -38.46 -12.03 43.30
C GLN A 196 -38.26 -11.08 42.08
N THR A 197 -37.57 -11.64 41.08
CA THR A 197 -37.94 -11.80 39.64
C THR A 197 -38.28 -10.60 38.72
N ALA A 198 -37.45 -10.48 37.65
CA ALA A 198 -37.82 -10.63 36.22
C ALA A 198 -37.38 -9.51 35.24
N SER A 199 -36.61 -9.94 34.24
CA SER A 199 -36.60 -9.45 32.84
C SER A 199 -35.94 -8.11 32.46
N THR A 200 -34.73 -8.26 31.91
CA THR A 200 -34.25 -7.65 30.64
C THR A 200 -34.30 -6.13 30.47
N ALA A 201 -33.17 -5.48 30.76
CA ALA A 201 -32.69 -4.32 30.01
C ALA A 201 -31.15 -4.38 29.95
N GLU A 202 -30.62 -4.63 28.76
CA GLU A 202 -29.18 -4.79 28.52
C GLU A 202 -28.54 -3.41 28.33
N SER A 203 -27.79 -2.95 29.33
CA SER A 203 -26.99 -1.72 29.27
C SER A 203 -25.64 -1.99 29.91
N ALA A 204 -24.63 -2.21 29.06
CA ALA A 204 -23.29 -2.57 29.48
C ALA A 204 -22.58 -1.40 30.16
N GLY A 205 -22.81 -1.24 31.47
CA GLY A 205 -22.02 -0.36 32.32
C GLY A 205 -20.57 -0.86 32.43
N ILE A 206 -19.61 0.04 32.23
CA ILE A 206 -18.18 -0.25 32.34
C ILE A 206 -17.85 -0.62 33.80
N THR A 207 -17.80 -1.93 34.05
CA THR A 207 -17.20 -2.52 35.24
C THR A 207 -16.03 -3.38 34.76
N GLY A 208 -14.82 -3.04 35.20
CA GLY A 208 -13.62 -3.76 34.78
C GLY A 208 -13.66 -5.22 35.27
N PRO A 209 -13.51 -6.24 34.40
CA PRO A 209 -13.52 -7.63 34.83
C PRO A 209 -12.31 -7.98 35.69
N ARG A 210 -12.48 -7.94 37.02
CA ARG A 210 -11.55 -8.58 37.96
C ARG A 210 -11.73 -10.09 37.86
N GLY A 211 -11.01 -10.72 36.93
CA GLY A 211 -10.78 -12.17 36.93
C GLY A 211 -11.75 -13.02 36.09
N THR A 212 -11.99 -12.65 34.84
CA THR A 212 -12.32 -13.60 33.75
C THR A 212 -11.47 -13.21 32.54
N GLY A 213 -10.99 -14.19 31.77
CA GLY A 213 -10.03 -13.94 30.69
C GLY A 213 -10.58 -12.96 29.66
N ILE A 214 -9.97 -11.77 29.56
CA ILE A 214 -10.23 -10.83 28.48
C ILE A 214 -9.75 -11.51 27.20
N GLU A 215 -10.66 -11.76 26.25
CA GLU A 215 -10.33 -12.47 25.02
C GLU A 215 -9.23 -11.75 24.23
N PRO A 216 -8.30 -12.49 23.60
CA PRO A 216 -7.20 -11.91 22.83
C PRO A 216 -7.68 -10.98 21.69
N ASP A 217 -8.88 -11.22 21.15
CA ASP A 217 -9.54 -10.38 20.14
C ASP A 217 -9.80 -8.94 20.61
N PHE A 218 -10.06 -8.69 21.90
CA PHE A 218 -10.22 -7.33 22.43
C PHE A 218 -8.89 -6.55 22.34
N TYR A 219 -7.78 -7.16 22.77
CA TYR A 219 -6.45 -6.55 22.69
C TYR A 219 -6.02 -6.32 21.25
N MET A 220 -6.33 -7.27 20.34
CA MET A 220 -6.05 -7.12 18.91
C MET A 220 -6.82 -5.93 18.31
N LYS A 221 -8.11 -5.78 18.60
CA LYS A 221 -8.92 -4.63 18.13
C LYS A 221 -8.40 -3.30 18.64
N GLN A 222 -8.01 -3.22 19.92
CA GLN A 222 -7.43 -2.02 20.50
C GLN A 222 -6.05 -1.68 19.89
N TYR A 223 -5.22 -2.70 19.64
CA TYR A 223 -3.94 -2.53 18.95
C TYR A 223 -4.14 -2.01 17.52
N LEU A 224 -5.01 -2.66 16.73
CA LEU A 224 -5.36 -2.25 15.37
C LEU A 224 -5.87 -0.81 15.30
N ALA A 225 -6.75 -0.40 16.21
CA ALA A 225 -7.21 0.99 16.28
C ALA A 225 -6.05 1.97 16.52
N THR A 226 -5.09 1.60 17.37
CA THR A 226 -3.91 2.44 17.67
C THR A 226 -2.95 2.53 16.48
N VAL A 227 -2.72 1.42 15.77
CA VAL A 227 -1.93 1.39 14.52
C VAL A 227 -2.60 2.26 13.45
N TYR A 228 -3.91 2.07 13.26
CA TYR A 228 -4.72 2.83 12.30
C TYR A 228 -4.63 4.34 12.55
N GLN A 229 -4.84 4.79 13.80
CA GLN A 229 -4.80 6.23 14.13
C GLN A 229 -3.41 6.81 13.81
N LYS A 230 -2.34 6.12 14.19
CA LYS A 230 -0.98 6.57 13.90
C LYS A 230 -0.72 6.72 12.39
N ILE A 231 -1.19 5.79 11.56
CA ILE A 231 -1.02 5.89 10.11
C ILE A 231 -1.92 7.00 9.53
N HIS A 232 -3.12 7.19 10.09
CA HIS A 232 -4.05 8.25 9.70
C HIS A 232 -3.48 9.66 9.98
N ASP A 233 -2.81 9.87 11.11
CA ASP A 233 -2.15 11.14 11.46
C ASP A 233 -1.09 11.57 10.42
N HIS A 234 -0.47 10.59 9.74
CA HIS A 234 0.50 10.81 8.66
C HIS A 234 -0.10 10.73 7.24
N TRP A 235 -1.40 10.44 7.11
CA TRP A 235 -2.12 10.36 5.83
C TRP A 235 -2.53 11.76 5.33
N VAL A 236 -1.56 12.49 4.79
CA VAL A 236 -1.76 13.85 4.26
C VAL A 236 -1.67 13.87 2.74
N LEU A 237 -2.76 14.29 2.08
CA LEU A 237 -2.83 14.50 0.63
C LEU A 237 -2.76 16.01 0.29
N PRO A 238 -1.93 16.43 -0.67
CA PRO A 238 -1.87 17.84 -1.10
C PRO A 238 -3.20 18.36 -1.67
N GLU A 239 -3.69 19.48 -1.12
CA GLU A 239 -4.96 20.11 -1.53
C GLU A 239 -4.93 20.68 -2.96
N LEU A 240 -3.74 20.97 -3.51
CA LEU A 240 -3.58 21.54 -4.85
C LEU A 240 -3.99 20.57 -5.97
N GLN A 241 -4.09 19.27 -5.66
CA GLN A 241 -4.48 18.23 -6.61
C GLN A 241 -5.93 17.82 -6.35
N ASN A 242 -6.76 17.82 -7.41
CA ASN A 242 -8.11 17.28 -7.31
C ASN A 242 -8.07 15.74 -7.29
N TRP A 243 -8.11 15.16 -6.08
CA TRP A 243 -8.21 13.72 -5.86
C TRP A 243 -9.62 13.22 -6.17
N ASP A 244 -9.73 12.18 -7.00
CA ASP A 244 -11.03 11.53 -7.22
C ASP A 244 -11.34 10.57 -6.06
N ASN A 245 -12.52 10.70 -5.48
CA ASN A 245 -13.01 9.88 -4.36
C ASN A 245 -13.17 8.39 -4.75
N SER A 246 -13.08 8.06 -6.05
CA SER A 246 -12.99 6.67 -6.54
C SER A 246 -11.63 6.02 -6.30
N LEU A 247 -10.57 6.79 -6.02
CA LEU A 247 -9.22 6.27 -5.80
C LEU A 247 -9.18 5.42 -4.54
N GLU A 248 -8.70 4.20 -4.70
CA GLU A 248 -8.50 3.23 -3.63
C GLU A 248 -7.16 2.52 -3.84
N ALA A 249 -6.36 2.41 -2.78
CA ALA A 249 -5.18 1.56 -2.75
C ALA A 249 -5.20 0.71 -1.48
N VAL A 250 -4.89 -0.59 -1.62
CA VAL A 250 -4.78 -1.53 -0.51
C VAL A 250 -3.31 -1.91 -0.36
N LEU A 251 -2.74 -1.56 0.78
CA LEU A 251 -1.36 -1.84 1.15
C LEU A 251 -1.35 -2.87 2.28
N VAL A 252 -0.73 -4.02 2.03
CA VAL A 252 -0.48 -5.03 3.04
C VAL A 252 0.86 -4.73 3.70
N VAL A 253 0.89 -4.78 5.02
CA VAL A 253 2.05 -4.42 5.85
C VAL A 253 2.28 -5.51 6.89
N THR A 254 3.50 -6.04 6.96
CA THR A 254 3.92 -6.96 8.01
C THR A 254 4.66 -6.19 9.10
N ILE A 255 4.14 -6.25 10.32
CA ILE A 255 4.65 -5.56 11.50
C ILE A 255 5.19 -6.61 12.47
N ARG A 256 6.36 -6.36 13.06
CA ARG A 256 6.93 -7.17 14.13
C ARG A 256 6.51 -6.64 15.50
N ARG A 257 6.58 -7.49 16.54
CA ARG A 257 6.24 -7.20 17.95
C ARG A 257 6.79 -5.87 18.50
N ASP A 258 7.95 -5.42 18.04
CA ASP A 258 8.58 -4.13 18.40
C ASP A 258 8.04 -2.91 17.65
N GLY A 259 7.00 -3.08 16.82
CA GLY A 259 6.41 -2.02 15.99
C GLY A 259 7.17 -1.75 14.69
N VAL A 260 8.24 -2.49 14.40
CA VAL A 260 9.02 -2.32 13.17
C VAL A 260 8.28 -2.98 12.00
N VAL A 261 8.04 -2.21 10.94
CA VAL A 261 7.55 -2.72 9.66
C VAL A 261 8.68 -3.50 8.98
N THR A 262 8.45 -4.78 8.71
CA THR A 262 9.45 -5.67 8.08
C THR A 262 9.23 -5.84 6.59
N ASP A 263 7.98 -5.78 6.12
CA ASP A 263 7.63 -5.83 4.70
C ASP A 263 6.37 -4.99 4.43
N SER A 264 6.21 -4.51 3.19
CA SER A 264 5.03 -3.80 2.73
C SER A 264 4.85 -3.92 1.22
N PHE A 265 3.70 -4.40 0.77
CA PHE A 265 3.38 -4.56 -0.65
C PHE A 265 1.94 -4.13 -0.96
N PHE A 266 1.67 -3.72 -2.19
CA PHE A 266 0.32 -3.37 -2.63
C PHE A 266 -0.42 -4.61 -3.11
N GLU A 267 -1.49 -4.99 -2.42
CA GLU A 267 -2.51 -5.92 -2.94
C GLU A 267 -3.27 -5.26 -4.10
N ARG A 268 -3.64 -3.98 -3.94
CA ARG A 268 -4.32 -3.17 -4.97
C ARG A 268 -3.66 -1.81 -5.07
N LYS A 269 -3.11 -1.49 -6.25
CA LYS A 269 -2.63 -0.15 -6.59
C LYS A 269 -3.78 0.67 -7.15
N SER A 270 -3.86 1.95 -6.78
CA SER A 270 -4.74 2.88 -7.47
C SER A 270 -4.19 3.22 -8.86
N GLU A 271 -5.05 3.69 -9.77
CA GLU A 271 -4.64 4.15 -11.10
C GLU A 271 -3.72 5.38 -11.06
N ASN A 272 -3.73 6.13 -9.94
CA ASN A 272 -2.91 7.32 -9.76
C ASN A 272 -1.59 6.97 -9.07
N ILE A 273 -0.48 7.04 -9.82
CA ILE A 273 0.87 6.76 -9.32
C ILE A 273 1.23 7.66 -8.13
N TYR A 274 0.84 8.94 -8.14
CA TYR A 274 1.11 9.88 -7.04
C TYR A 274 0.37 9.47 -5.76
N PHE A 275 -0.89 9.04 -5.86
CA PHE A 275 -1.65 8.54 -4.71
C PHE A 275 -0.92 7.36 -4.06
N ASN A 276 -0.45 6.39 -4.86
CA ASN A 276 0.34 5.26 -4.36
C ASN A 276 1.66 5.70 -3.70
N GLN A 277 2.31 6.78 -4.18
CA GLN A 277 3.49 7.36 -3.50
C GLN A 277 3.14 7.99 -2.16
N PHE A 278 2.01 8.70 -2.04
CA PHE A 278 1.55 9.24 -0.75
C PHE A 278 1.22 8.12 0.25
N VAL A 279 0.68 6.99 -0.21
CA VAL A 279 0.42 5.82 0.65
C VAL A 279 1.73 5.26 1.24
N LEU A 280 2.75 5.05 0.41
CA LEU A 280 4.08 4.64 0.89
C LEU A 280 4.73 5.67 1.81
N LYS A 281 4.55 6.97 1.52
CA LYS A 281 5.04 8.07 2.36
C LYS A 281 4.37 8.06 3.73
N ALA A 282 3.06 7.92 3.81
CA ALA A 282 2.32 7.89 5.08
C ALA A 282 2.76 6.71 5.95
N LEU A 283 2.92 5.51 5.39
CA LEU A 283 3.47 4.36 6.13
C LEU A 283 4.89 4.62 6.62
N LYS A 284 5.76 5.20 5.77
CA LYS A 284 7.15 5.50 6.11
C LYS A 284 7.25 6.57 7.22
N ASP A 285 6.41 7.60 7.18
CA ASP A 285 6.40 8.68 8.16
C ASP A 285 5.78 8.23 9.49
N ALA A 286 4.85 7.27 9.46
CA ALA A 286 4.27 6.63 10.65
C ALA A 286 5.19 5.61 11.34
N ALA A 287 6.26 5.15 10.67
CA ALA A 287 7.18 4.16 11.21
C ALA A 287 8.13 4.76 12.28
N PRO A 288 8.42 4.03 13.38
CA PRO A 288 7.91 2.70 13.73
C PRO A 288 6.46 2.77 14.25
N LEU A 289 5.68 1.73 13.97
CA LEU A 289 4.30 1.61 14.44
C LEU A 289 4.27 1.28 15.95
N PRO A 290 3.10 1.29 16.62
CA PRO A 290 3.00 0.86 18.02
C PRO A 290 3.53 -0.58 18.20
N PRO A 291 4.20 -0.89 19.33
CA PRO A 291 4.56 -2.28 19.67
C PRO A 291 3.31 -3.07 20.09
N PHE A 292 3.41 -4.40 20.02
CA PHE A 292 2.27 -5.27 20.31
C PHE A 292 2.01 -5.35 21.83
N PRO A 293 0.75 -5.34 22.29
CA PRO A 293 0.38 -5.54 23.71
C PRO A 293 0.95 -6.85 24.28
N ASP A 294 1.33 -6.88 25.55
CA ASP A 294 1.89 -8.06 26.25
C ASP A 294 0.95 -9.27 26.32
N GLN A 295 -0.33 -9.07 26.04
CA GLN A 295 -1.37 -10.09 26.02
C GLN A 295 -1.48 -10.85 24.68
N LEU A 296 -0.70 -10.46 23.67
CA LEU A 296 -0.67 -11.10 22.35
C LEU A 296 0.60 -11.94 22.18
N GLU A 297 0.45 -13.25 21.98
CA GLU A 297 1.57 -14.19 21.82
C GLU A 297 2.26 -14.10 20.45
N GLU A 298 1.66 -13.37 19.51
CA GLU A 298 2.13 -13.22 18.13
C GLU A 298 3.40 -12.36 18.04
N ASN A 299 4.41 -12.83 17.30
CA ASN A 299 5.66 -12.11 17.08
C ASN A 299 5.65 -11.19 15.84
N THR A 300 4.75 -11.47 14.90
CA THR A 300 4.56 -10.74 13.64
C THR A 300 3.09 -10.80 13.25
N PHE A 301 2.56 -9.71 12.72
CA PHE A 301 1.17 -9.57 12.31
C PHE A 301 1.09 -8.86 10.98
N GLU A 302 0.16 -9.28 10.12
CA GLU A 302 -0.04 -8.75 8.78
C GLU A 302 -1.37 -8.01 8.71
N ILE A 303 -1.35 -6.77 8.21
CA ILE A 303 -2.55 -5.94 8.06
C ILE A 303 -2.72 -5.43 6.64
N GLY A 304 -3.93 -5.54 6.10
CA GLY A 304 -4.34 -4.85 4.88
C GLY A 304 -4.96 -3.50 5.24
N LEU A 305 -4.32 -2.41 4.82
CA LEU A 305 -4.77 -1.03 5.03
C LEU A 305 -5.32 -0.46 3.72
N ARG A 306 -6.52 0.12 3.75
CA ARG A 306 -7.21 0.64 2.57
C ARG A 306 -7.27 2.17 2.60
N PHE A 307 -6.48 2.79 1.73
CA PHE A 307 -6.35 4.24 1.62
C PHE A 307 -7.35 4.81 0.61
N LYS A 308 -8.05 5.88 0.99
CA LYS A 308 -8.91 6.71 0.13
C LYS A 308 -8.63 8.21 0.32
N PRO A 309 -8.97 9.07 -0.64
CA PRO A 309 -8.87 10.51 -0.45
C PRO A 309 -9.76 11.01 0.70
N GLY A 310 -9.14 11.45 1.79
CA GLY A 310 -9.82 11.94 3.00
C GLY A 310 -10.13 10.89 4.06
N GLU A 311 -10.03 9.59 3.76
CA GLU A 311 -10.37 8.51 4.69
C GLU A 311 -9.36 7.35 4.59
N LEU A 312 -9.01 6.77 5.72
CA LEU A 312 -8.31 5.48 5.81
C LEU A 312 -9.34 4.43 6.27
N TYR A 313 -9.11 3.15 5.98
CA TYR A 313 -9.96 2.03 6.40
C TYR A 313 -9.13 0.77 6.66
#